data_AF-A0A840RNP1-F1
#
_entry.id   AF-A0A840RNP1-F1
#
_cell.length_a   1.000
_cell.length_b   1.000
_cell.length_c   1.000
_cell.angle_alpha   90.00
_cell.angle_beta   90.00
_cell.angle_gamma   90.00
#
_symmetry.space_group_name_H-M   'P 1'
#
loop_
_entity.id
_entity.type
_entity.pdbx_description
1 polymer ?
#
loop_
_entity_poly.entity_id
_entity_poly.type
_entity_poly.pdbx_seq_one_letter_code
_entity_poly.pdbx_strand_id
1 'polypeptide(L)'
;MAEDNNPAQPHSLTLMASPIDTRINPTGVNELATSKPFEWFEKNLISTVPQRHPGAGRRVYPEFWQLSAIMSMNLQRHVNAFKGLYSDLVEGDLEKANTTRAFYQEYFAVLDLTEDFYLETIRDVFQRSHQ
;
A
#
# COMPACT_ATOMS: atom_id res chain seq x y z
N MET A 1 -10.40 5.47 -18.46
CA MET A 1 -9.63 4.86 -19.58
C MET A 1 -9.48 3.35 -19.42
N ALA A 2 -8.78 2.86 -18.40
CA ALA A 2 -8.72 1.41 -18.13
C ALA A 2 -10.08 0.86 -17.65
N GLU A 3 -10.74 1.58 -16.75
CA GLU A 3 -12.09 1.25 -16.26
C GLU A 3 -13.14 1.22 -17.41
N ASP A 4 -13.00 2.11 -18.38
CA ASP A 4 -13.93 2.24 -19.52
C ASP A 4 -13.61 1.31 -20.70
N ASN A 5 -12.61 0.42 -20.59
CA ASN A 5 -12.09 -0.40 -21.70
C ASN A 5 -11.78 0.43 -22.96
N ASN A 6 -11.16 1.59 -22.79
CA ASN A 6 -10.90 2.49 -23.90
C ASN A 6 -9.86 1.86 -24.85
N PRO A 7 -10.10 1.78 -26.18
CA PRO A 7 -9.16 1.21 -27.14
C PRO A 7 -7.79 1.92 -27.18
N ALA A 8 -7.69 3.13 -26.63
CA ALA A 8 -6.44 3.87 -26.48
C ALA A 8 -5.69 3.61 -25.16
N GLN A 9 -6.03 2.55 -24.41
CA GLN A 9 -5.32 2.20 -23.17
C GLN A 9 -3.85 1.80 -23.47
N PRO A 10 -2.86 2.38 -22.76
CA PRO A 10 -1.46 2.03 -22.95
C PRO A 10 -1.16 0.60 -22.47
N HIS A 11 -0.25 -0.09 -23.16
CA HIS A 11 0.20 -1.44 -22.79
C HIS A 11 0.96 -1.50 -21.45
N SER A 12 1.56 -0.38 -21.02
CA SER A 12 2.30 -0.29 -19.76
C SER A 12 2.24 1.13 -19.19
N LEU A 13 2.37 1.24 -17.88
CA LEU A 13 2.46 2.50 -17.13
C LEU A 13 3.72 2.48 -16.26
N THR A 14 4.53 3.53 -16.33
CA THR A 14 5.67 3.74 -15.42
C THR A 14 5.38 4.93 -14.53
N LEU A 15 5.28 4.69 -13.22
CA LEU A 15 5.09 5.73 -12.21
C LEU A 15 6.40 5.91 -11.44
N MET A 16 6.89 7.14 -11.36
CA MET A 16 8.10 7.49 -10.59
C MET A 16 7.71 8.50 -9.51
N ALA A 17 7.97 8.16 -8.24
CA ALA A 17 7.77 9.04 -7.09
C ALA A 17 9.09 9.22 -6.30
N SER A 18 9.27 10.38 -5.67
CA SER A 18 10.46 10.79 -4.86
C SER A 18 9.99 11.35 -3.50
N PRO A 19 10.76 11.21 -2.40
CA PRO A 19 12.22 11.34 -2.30
C PRO A 19 12.98 10.02 -2.31
N ILE A 20 14.07 10.00 -3.06
CA ILE A 20 14.96 8.84 -3.27
C ILE A 20 15.81 8.54 -2.02
N ASP A 21 16.02 9.53 -1.16
CA ASP A 21 16.87 9.38 0.03
C ASP A 21 16.05 9.10 1.29
N THR A 22 15.97 7.82 1.64
CA THR A 22 15.29 7.32 2.83
C THR A 22 15.99 7.72 4.15
N ARG A 23 17.14 8.38 4.11
CA ARG A 23 17.85 8.85 5.31
C ARG A 23 17.37 10.23 5.77
N ILE A 24 16.74 10.99 4.88
CA ILE A 24 16.30 12.37 5.15
C ILE A 24 14.82 12.31 5.59
N ASN A 25 14.53 12.78 6.81
CA ASN A 25 13.20 12.73 7.43
C ASN A 25 12.64 11.30 7.56
N PRO A 26 13.26 10.43 8.37
CA PRO A 26 12.81 9.06 8.54
C PRO A 26 11.37 9.02 9.06
N THR A 27 10.59 8.10 8.51
CA THR A 27 9.23 7.79 8.94
C THR A 27 9.21 6.42 9.62
N GLY A 28 8.06 6.01 10.17
CA GLY A 28 7.89 4.66 10.71
C GLY A 28 8.17 3.54 9.69
N VAL A 29 8.09 3.81 8.38
CA VAL A 29 8.50 2.84 7.35
C VAL A 29 10.00 2.57 7.41
N ASN A 30 10.80 3.63 7.60
CA ASN A 30 12.26 3.55 7.66
C ASN A 30 12.71 2.77 8.89
N GLU A 31 12.06 3.02 10.04
CA GLU A 31 12.32 2.28 11.28
C GLU A 31 12.01 0.79 11.11
N LEU A 32 10.86 0.45 10.52
CA LEU A 32 10.50 -0.95 10.27
C LEU A 32 11.55 -1.61 9.37
N ALA A 33 11.90 -0.97 8.25
CA ALA A 33 12.82 -1.51 7.25
C ALA A 33 14.25 -1.73 7.77
N THR A 34 14.71 -0.91 8.72
CA THR A 34 16.05 -1.01 9.31
C THR A 34 16.11 -1.82 10.62
N SER A 35 14.96 -2.06 11.28
CA SER A 35 14.91 -2.78 12.57
C SER A 35 15.00 -4.31 12.48
N LYS A 36 14.85 -4.89 11.28
CA LYS A 36 14.82 -6.34 11.05
C LYS A 36 15.85 -6.75 9.98
N PRO A 37 16.43 -7.95 10.08
CA PRO A 37 17.28 -8.48 9.02
C PRO A 37 16.45 -8.81 7.77
N PHE A 38 17.10 -8.81 6.59
CA PHE A 38 16.45 -9.07 5.30
C PHE A 38 15.62 -10.36 5.28
N GLU A 39 16.16 -11.45 5.82
CA GLU A 39 15.53 -12.78 5.85
C GLU A 39 14.25 -12.79 6.67
N TRP A 40 14.11 -11.85 7.62
CA TRP A 40 12.86 -11.70 8.37
C TRP A 40 11.74 -11.21 7.47
N PHE A 41 12.00 -10.28 6.54
CA PHE A 41 11.00 -9.79 5.60
C PHE A 41 10.57 -10.90 4.64
N GLU A 42 11.53 -11.62 4.07
CA GLU A 42 11.25 -12.75 3.18
C GLU A 42 10.35 -13.79 3.87
N LYS A 43 10.67 -14.14 5.12
CA LYS A 43 9.94 -15.19 5.84
C LYS A 43 8.54 -14.75 6.33
N ASN A 44 8.38 -13.50 6.75
CA ASN A 44 7.19 -13.07 7.48
C ASN A 44 6.21 -12.27 6.63
N LEU A 45 6.68 -11.60 5.57
CA LEU A 45 5.85 -10.68 4.78
C LEU A 45 5.57 -11.17 3.36
N ILE A 46 6.29 -12.19 2.89
CA ILE A 46 5.99 -12.83 1.61
C ILE A 46 5.00 -13.97 1.81
N SER A 47 4.07 -14.10 0.87
CA SER A 47 3.08 -15.17 0.82
C SER A 47 2.91 -15.70 -0.59
N THR A 48 2.44 -16.94 -0.68
CA THR A 48 2.16 -17.60 -1.96
C THR A 48 0.69 -17.43 -2.33
N VAL A 49 0.42 -16.98 -3.55
CA VAL A 49 -0.95 -16.84 -4.06
C VAL A 49 -1.65 -18.22 -4.08
N PRO A 50 -2.82 -18.37 -3.42
CA PRO A 50 -3.55 -19.64 -3.38
C PRO A 50 -4.02 -20.10 -4.76
N GLN A 51 -4.14 -21.42 -4.95
CA GLN A 51 -4.48 -22.01 -6.25
C GLN A 51 -5.79 -21.53 -6.88
N ARG A 52 -6.74 -21.09 -6.06
CA ARG A 52 -8.06 -20.64 -6.54
C ARG A 52 -8.05 -19.27 -7.24
N HIS A 53 -6.94 -18.54 -7.19
CA HIS A 53 -6.83 -17.19 -7.73
C HIS A 53 -5.93 -17.15 -8.98
N PRO A 54 -6.21 -16.25 -9.95
CA PRO A 54 -5.27 -15.95 -11.03
C PRO A 54 -3.90 -15.55 -10.46
N GLY A 55 -2.82 -16.13 -10.99
CA GLY A 55 -1.47 -15.92 -10.44
C GLY A 55 -1.07 -16.90 -9.33
N ALA A 56 -1.84 -17.97 -9.11
CA ALA A 56 -1.52 -19.08 -8.23
C ALA A 56 -0.03 -19.48 -8.25
N GLY A 57 0.56 -19.70 -7.07
CA GLY A 57 1.95 -20.11 -6.92
C GLY A 57 2.97 -18.96 -6.97
N ARG A 58 2.59 -17.76 -7.41
CA ARG A 58 3.46 -16.57 -7.32
C ARG A 58 3.72 -16.22 -5.86
N ARG A 59 4.96 -15.84 -5.56
CA ARG A 59 5.36 -15.23 -4.28
C ARG A 59 5.16 -13.72 -4.37
N VAL A 60 4.41 -13.19 -3.42
CA VAL A 60 3.99 -11.78 -3.39
C VAL A 60 4.14 -11.22 -1.99
N TYR A 61 4.24 -9.90 -1.88
CA TYR A 61 3.90 -9.14 -0.69
C TYR A 61 2.40 -8.77 -0.78
N PRO A 62 1.53 -9.43 0.02
CA PRO A 62 0.09 -9.21 -0.04
C PRO A 62 -0.37 -7.79 0.26
N GLU A 63 -1.44 -7.38 -0.39
CA GLU A 63 -2.13 -6.10 -0.19
C GLU A 63 -2.52 -5.88 1.28
N PHE A 64 -2.91 -6.93 2.02
CA PHE A 64 -3.38 -6.77 3.40
C PHE A 64 -2.24 -6.39 4.33
N TRP A 65 -0.99 -6.82 4.06
CA TRP A 65 0.17 -6.36 4.81
C TRP A 65 0.45 -4.90 4.52
N GLN A 66 0.37 -4.50 3.25
CA GLN A 66 0.55 -3.11 2.84
C GLN A 66 -0.50 -2.20 3.49
N LEU A 67 -1.77 -2.58 3.39
CA LEU A 67 -2.87 -1.82 3.95
C LEU A 67 -2.78 -1.76 5.48
N SER A 68 -2.47 -2.88 6.14
CA SER A 68 -2.31 -2.91 7.60
C SER A 68 -1.19 -1.98 8.06
N ALA A 69 -0.06 -1.96 7.35
CA ALA A 69 1.05 -1.06 7.66
C ALA A 69 0.61 0.41 7.53
N ILE A 70 0.04 0.79 6.38
CA ILE A 70 -0.39 2.16 6.10
C ILE A 70 -1.44 2.64 7.12
N MET A 71 -2.45 1.82 7.39
CA MET A 71 -3.50 2.13 8.38
C MET A 71 -2.94 2.30 9.79
N SER A 72 -1.96 1.46 10.16
CA SER A 72 -1.35 1.49 11.49
C SER A 72 -0.51 2.76 11.73
N MET A 73 0.09 3.32 10.68
CA MET A 73 0.91 4.54 10.81
C MET A 73 0.10 5.76 11.29
N ASN A 74 -1.21 5.81 11.00
CA ASN A 74 -2.07 6.94 11.39
C ASN A 74 -3.47 6.46 11.86
N LEU A 75 -3.52 5.40 12.66
CA LEU A 75 -4.77 4.72 13.02
C LEU A 75 -5.84 5.66 13.57
N GLN A 76 -5.46 6.56 14.48
CA GLN A 76 -6.40 7.51 15.09
C GLN A 76 -7.06 8.43 14.05
N ARG A 77 -6.31 8.86 13.04
CA ARG A 77 -6.83 9.70 11.95
C ARG A 77 -7.87 8.95 11.14
N HIS A 78 -7.60 7.68 10.83
CA HIS A 78 -8.55 6.84 10.10
C HIS A 78 -9.82 6.59 10.90
N VAL A 79 -9.70 6.25 12.19
CA VAL A 79 -10.85 6.09 13.09
C VAL A 79 -11.71 7.35 13.13
N ASN A 80 -11.09 8.52 13.25
CA ASN A 80 -11.80 9.79 13.29
C ASN A 80 -12.50 10.09 11.95
N ALA A 81 -11.87 9.77 10.82
CA ALA A 81 -12.50 9.92 9.50
C ALA A 81 -13.72 9.02 9.33
N PHE A 82 -13.67 7.77 9.80
CA PHE A 82 -14.83 6.87 9.78
C PHE A 82 -15.95 7.32 10.72
N LYS A 83 -15.62 7.87 11.89
CA LYS A 83 -16.61 8.51 12.77
C LYS A 83 -17.28 9.71 12.09
N GLY A 84 -16.49 10.57 11.44
CA GLY A 84 -17.00 11.70 10.67
C GLY A 84 -17.93 11.25 9.54
N LEU A 85 -17.52 10.24 8.77
CA LEU A 85 -18.37 9.64 7.73
C LEU A 85 -19.72 9.16 8.29
N TYR A 86 -19.72 8.51 9.46
CA TYR A 86 -20.96 8.09 10.10
C TYR A 86 -21.84 9.28 10.49
N SER A 87 -21.27 10.33 11.08
CA SER A 87 -21.99 11.56 11.42
C SER A 87 -22.61 12.21 10.18
N ASP A 88 -21.83 12.38 9.10
CA ASP A 88 -22.31 12.98 7.84
C ASP A 88 -23.49 12.18 7.25
N LEU A 89 -23.44 10.84 7.32
CA LEU A 89 -24.54 9.98 6.86
C LEU A 89 -25.80 10.13 7.72
N VAL A 90 -25.65 10.26 9.03
CA VAL A 90 -26.78 10.44 9.96
C VAL A 90 -27.43 11.81 9.78
N GLU A 91 -26.63 12.85 9.54
CA GLU A 91 -27.10 14.22 9.31
C GLU A 91 -27.66 14.43 7.90
N GLY A 92 -27.42 13.48 6.98
CA GLY A 92 -27.88 13.54 5.59
C GLY A 92 -26.99 14.38 4.67
N ASP A 93 -25.76 14.73 5.11
CA ASP A 93 -24.76 15.43 4.30
C ASP A 93 -24.08 14.45 3.33
N LEU A 94 -24.83 14.07 2.29
CA LEU A 94 -24.38 13.07 1.33
C LEU A 94 -23.17 13.52 0.51
N GLU A 95 -22.94 14.82 0.30
CA GLU A 95 -21.77 15.30 -0.44
C GLU A 95 -20.47 15.06 0.32
N LYS A 96 -20.42 15.42 1.61
CA LYS A 96 -19.24 15.14 2.45
C LYS A 96 -19.04 13.65 2.66
N ALA A 97 -20.12 12.91 2.90
CA ALA A 97 -20.07 11.46 3.05
C ALA A 97 -19.50 10.78 1.78
N ASN A 98 -19.94 11.23 0.60
CA ASN A 98 -19.45 10.71 -0.68
C ASN A 98 -17.98 11.04 -0.90
N THR A 99 -17.53 12.23 -0.53
CA THR A 99 -16.13 12.64 -0.63
C THR A 99 -15.23 11.72 0.21
N THR A 100 -15.60 11.50 1.47
CA THR A 100 -14.84 10.61 2.37
C THR A 100 -14.87 9.15 1.88
N ARG A 101 -16.02 8.69 1.37
CA ARG A 101 -16.16 7.34 0.79
C ARG A 101 -15.29 7.15 -0.44
N ALA A 102 -15.28 8.10 -1.37
CA ALA A 102 -14.47 8.04 -2.58
C ALA A 102 -12.97 7.99 -2.23
N PHE A 103 -12.53 8.81 -1.27
CA PHE A 103 -11.16 8.76 -0.77
C PHE A 103 -10.79 7.35 -0.26
N TYR A 104 -11.61 6.72 0.57
CA TYR A 104 -11.30 5.40 1.11
C TYR A 104 -11.45 4.27 0.08
N GLN A 105 -12.30 4.42 -0.93
CA GLN A 105 -12.35 3.49 -2.05
C GLN A 105 -11.03 3.47 -2.81
N GLU A 106 -10.46 4.64 -3.10
CA GLU A 106 -9.14 4.75 -3.74
C GLU A 106 -8.02 4.31 -2.78
N TYR A 107 -8.09 4.70 -1.52
CA TYR A 107 -7.08 4.36 -0.51
C TYR A 107 -6.96 2.84 -0.27
N PHE A 108 -8.07 2.12 -0.41
CA PHE A 108 -8.11 0.66 -0.28
C PHE A 108 -7.89 -0.07 -1.61
N ALA A 109 -7.71 0.65 -2.73
CA ALA A 109 -7.36 0.08 -4.03
C ALA A 109 -5.85 -0.23 -4.08
N VAL A 110 -5.42 -1.14 -3.21
CA VAL A 110 -4.04 -1.64 -3.13
C VAL A 110 -3.90 -2.91 -3.97
N LEU A 111 -2.68 -3.23 -4.39
CA LEU A 111 -2.37 -4.41 -5.20
C LEU A 111 -1.25 -5.21 -4.53
N ASP A 112 -1.28 -6.52 -4.70
CA ASP A 112 -0.17 -7.40 -4.35
C ASP A 112 1.09 -7.01 -5.14
N LEU A 113 2.21 -6.84 -4.43
CA LEU A 113 3.51 -6.61 -5.05
C LEU A 113 4.23 -7.94 -5.27
N THR A 114 4.99 -8.09 -6.35
CA THR A 114 5.86 -9.25 -6.52
C THR A 114 6.92 -9.29 -5.42
N GLU A 115 7.29 -10.49 -4.98
CA GLU A 115 8.38 -10.69 -4.02
C GLU A 115 9.65 -9.92 -4.40
N ASP A 116 10.11 -10.07 -5.64
CA ASP A 116 11.35 -9.43 -6.11
C ASP A 116 11.29 -7.92 -5.89
N PHE A 117 10.25 -7.26 -6.41
CA PHE A 117 10.07 -5.83 -6.25
C PHE A 117 10.08 -5.38 -4.78
N TYR A 118 9.36 -6.09 -3.90
CA TYR A 118 9.28 -5.73 -2.48
C TYR A 118 10.63 -5.91 -1.77
N LEU A 119 11.25 -7.08 -1.92
CA LEU A 119 12.50 -7.40 -1.24
C LEU A 119 13.68 -6.59 -1.78
N GLU A 120 13.77 -6.37 -3.09
CA GLU A 120 14.78 -5.49 -3.68
C GLU A 120 14.64 -4.06 -3.15
N THR A 121 13.41 -3.57 -2.96
CA THR A 121 13.19 -2.25 -2.35
C THR A 121 13.72 -2.21 -0.91
N ILE A 122 13.43 -3.22 -0.08
CA ILE A 122 13.97 -3.29 1.29
C ILE A 122 15.51 -3.30 1.27
N ARG A 123 16.10 -4.18 0.46
CA ARG A 123 17.54 -4.35 0.36
C ARG A 123 18.23 -3.09 -0.15
N ASP A 124 17.85 -2.61 -1.33
CA ASP A 124 18.62 -1.61 -2.05
C ASP A 124 18.28 -0.19 -1.62
N VAL A 125 17.00 0.08 -1.31
CA VAL A 125 16.54 1.44 -0.97
C VAL A 125 16.60 1.72 0.52
N PHE A 126 16.36 0.73 1.39
CA PHE A 126 16.32 0.96 2.84
C PHE A 126 17.52 0.42 3.62
N GLN A 127 18.13 -0.69 3.23
CA GLN A 127 19.22 -1.29 4.02
C GLN A 127 20.61 -0.95 3.48
N ARG A 128 20.82 -1.11 2.16
CA ARG A 128 22.12 -0.88 1.52
C ARG A 128 22.47 0.60 1.38
N SER A 129 21.47 1.46 1.14
CA SER A 129 21.63 2.91 1.06
C SER A 129 22.12 3.58 2.36
N HIS A 130 22.06 2.85 3.48
CA HIS A 130 22.49 3.29 4.81
C HIS A 130 23.91 2.83 5.20
N GLN A 131 24.61 2.12 4.30
CA GLN A 131 26.03 1.78 4.46
C GLN A 131 26.96 2.88 3.92
#